data_AF-A0A923WC53-F1
#
_entry.id   AF-A0A923WC53-F1
#
_cell.length_a   1.000
_cell.length_b   1.000
_cell.length_c   1.000
_cell.angle_alpha   90.00
_cell.angle_beta   90.00
_cell.angle_gamma   90.00
#
_symmetry.space_group_name_H-M   'P 1'
#
loop_
_entity.id
_entity.type
_entity.pdbx_description
1 polymer ?
#
loop_
_entity_poly.entity_id
_entity_poly.type
_entity_poly.pdbx_seq_one_letter_code
_entity_poly.pdbx_strand_id
1 'polypeptide(L)'
;MDKNSILLLFTSLFFFFACRREYSASEVDTICNQTSRSLHIDYYKDGIADNSLSIDSIKRNACKQVYSANGMGSTSNYINTIIDIDSIVITYYDGIQIVHYGYFMKSGLNSKALQFNNTRNLLNGQNWTPKITNGKHSKSSELSFVVTEQDYLDAK
;
A
#
# COMPACT_ATOMS: atom_id res chain seq x y z
N MET A 1 -42.46 42.97 -13.55
CA MET A 1 -41.57 42.10 -12.75
C MET A 1 -40.54 42.98 -12.08
N ASP A 2 -40.57 43.06 -10.75
CA ASP A 2 -39.60 43.86 -9.99
C ASP A 2 -38.22 43.22 -10.01
N LYS A 3 -37.18 44.06 -10.13
CA LYS A 3 -35.76 43.62 -10.17
C LYS A 3 -35.36 42.76 -8.97
N ASN A 4 -36.01 42.97 -7.81
CA ASN A 4 -35.78 42.20 -6.59
C ASN A 4 -36.28 40.74 -6.70
N SER A 5 -37.34 40.49 -7.47
CA SER A 5 -37.89 39.15 -7.69
C SER A 5 -36.98 38.29 -8.56
N ILE A 6 -36.24 38.90 -9.50
CA ILE A 6 -35.27 38.21 -10.37
C ILE A 6 -34.02 37.83 -9.57
N LEU A 7 -33.53 38.73 -8.70
CA LEU A 7 -32.35 38.49 -7.87
C LEU A 7 -32.56 37.31 -6.90
N LEU A 8 -33.72 37.25 -6.25
CA LEU A 8 -34.12 36.17 -5.35
C LEU A 8 -34.14 34.80 -6.03
N LEU A 9 -34.64 34.75 -7.27
CA LEU A 9 -34.71 33.54 -8.09
C LEU A 9 -33.32 33.03 -8.49
N PHE A 10 -32.39 33.93 -8.83
CA PHE A 10 -31.01 33.58 -9.11
C PHE A 10 -30.26 33.08 -7.87
N THR A 11 -30.46 33.71 -6.70
CA THR A 11 -29.86 33.22 -5.45
C THR A 11 -30.40 31.85 -5.04
N SER A 12 -31.69 31.56 -5.22
CA SER A 12 -32.23 30.24 -4.88
C SER A 12 -31.70 29.14 -5.79
N LEU A 13 -31.55 29.42 -7.09
CA LEU A 13 -30.94 28.49 -8.06
C LEU A 13 -29.50 28.11 -7.67
N PHE A 14 -28.69 29.05 -7.17
CA PHE A 14 -27.33 28.76 -6.71
C PHE A 14 -27.29 27.82 -5.50
N PHE A 15 -28.27 27.90 -4.58
CA PHE A 15 -28.33 26.98 -3.43
C PHE A 15 -28.69 25.54 -3.82
N PHE A 16 -29.47 25.33 -4.88
CA PHE A 16 -29.82 23.97 -5.33
C PHE A 16 -28.66 23.24 -6.03
N PHE A 17 -27.69 23.96 -6.60
CA PHE A 17 -26.48 23.37 -7.21
C PHE A 17 -25.28 23.26 -6.27
N ALA A 18 -25.34 23.88 -5.08
CA ALA A 18 -24.23 23.87 -4.13
C ALA A 18 -24.03 22.51 -3.43
N CYS A 19 -25.04 21.63 -3.42
CA CYS A 19 -24.93 20.29 -2.85
C CYS A 19 -24.50 19.28 -3.92
N ARG A 20 -23.25 19.41 -4.42
CA ARG A 20 -22.64 18.33 -5.21
C ARG A 20 -22.38 17.16 -4.27
N ARG A 21 -22.92 15.97 -4.59
CA ARG A 21 -22.62 14.76 -3.83
C ARG A 21 -21.14 14.43 -4.00
N GLU A 22 -20.37 14.65 -2.95
CA GLU A 22 -18.94 14.33 -2.92
C GLU A 22 -18.76 12.81 -2.81
N TYR A 23 -17.96 12.25 -3.71
CA TYR A 23 -17.54 10.86 -3.63
C TYR A 23 -16.28 10.78 -2.77
N SER A 24 -16.32 10.00 -1.70
CA SER A 24 -15.14 9.72 -0.88
C SER A 24 -14.43 8.44 -1.34
N ALA A 25 -13.11 8.44 -1.24
CA ALA A 25 -12.29 7.27 -1.44
C ALA A 25 -11.33 7.08 -0.27
N SER A 26 -11.12 5.82 0.09
CA SER A 26 -10.16 5.39 1.09
C SER A 26 -9.33 4.22 0.57
N GLU A 27 -8.08 4.17 0.98
CA GLU A 27 -7.14 3.12 0.64
C GLU A 27 -6.32 2.74 1.86
N VAL A 28 -6.20 1.44 2.11
CA VAL A 28 -5.48 0.88 3.24
C VAL A 28 -4.69 -0.32 2.77
N ASP A 29 -3.37 -0.28 2.94
CA ASP A 29 -2.51 -1.39 2.58
C ASP A 29 -1.87 -1.99 3.82
N THR A 30 -1.84 -3.31 3.86
CA THR A 30 -1.48 -4.09 5.05
C THR A 30 -0.52 -5.21 4.71
N ILE A 31 0.50 -5.38 5.55
CA ILE A 31 1.35 -6.58 5.54
C ILE A 31 0.98 -7.44 6.75
N CYS A 32 0.65 -8.69 6.50
CA CYS A 32 0.30 -9.69 7.51
C CYS A 32 1.42 -10.72 7.66
N ASN A 33 1.93 -10.84 8.88
CA ASN A 33 2.88 -11.87 9.27
C ASN A 33 2.12 -13.09 9.79
N GLN A 34 2.03 -14.15 8.99
CA GLN A 34 1.50 -15.46 9.39
C GLN A 34 2.60 -16.45 9.75
N THR A 35 3.82 -15.97 9.96
CA THR A 35 4.90 -16.79 10.49
C THR A 35 4.81 -16.86 12.01
N SER A 36 5.44 -17.89 12.54
CA SER A 36 5.64 -18.06 13.97
C SER A 36 6.73 -17.15 14.57
N ARG A 37 7.39 -16.33 13.73
CA ARG A 37 8.47 -15.40 14.09
C ARG A 37 7.97 -13.95 13.98
N SER A 38 8.59 -13.04 14.71
CA SER A 38 8.45 -11.60 14.41
C SER A 38 9.38 -11.24 13.26
N LEU A 39 9.03 -10.20 12.51
CA LEU A 39 9.80 -9.73 11.36
C LEU A 39 10.01 -8.22 11.39
N HIS A 40 11.13 -7.79 10.83
CA HIS A 40 11.51 -6.39 10.60
C HIS A 40 11.69 -6.20 9.09
N ILE A 41 11.29 -5.03 8.57
CA ILE A 41 11.30 -4.78 7.13
C ILE A 41 12.10 -3.51 6.86
N ASP A 42 13.22 -3.67 6.18
CA ASP A 42 14.09 -2.59 5.75
C ASP A 42 13.91 -2.33 4.25
N TYR A 43 13.87 -1.05 3.88
CA TYR A 43 13.77 -0.58 2.51
C TYR A 43 15.13 -0.05 2.07
N TYR A 44 15.56 -0.32 0.84
CA TYR A 44 16.83 0.15 0.32
C TYR A 44 16.66 0.87 -1.01
N LYS A 45 17.22 2.08 -1.10
CA LYS A 45 17.27 2.90 -2.30
C LYS A 45 18.67 3.47 -2.49
N ASP A 46 19.17 3.41 -3.72
CA ASP A 46 20.54 3.75 -4.10
C ASP A 46 21.59 3.02 -3.23
N GLY A 47 21.27 1.78 -2.82
CA GLY A 47 22.10 0.96 -1.92
C GLY A 47 22.13 1.39 -0.45
N ILE A 48 21.29 2.33 -0.03
CA ILE A 48 21.22 2.85 1.35
C ILE A 48 19.85 2.54 1.94
N ALA A 49 19.79 2.26 3.25
CA ALA A 49 18.51 2.07 3.95
C ALA A 49 17.67 3.36 3.91
N ASP A 50 16.46 3.27 3.36
CA ASP A 50 15.49 4.35 3.30
C ASP A 50 14.66 4.39 4.59
N ASN A 51 15.12 5.19 5.54
CA ASN A 51 14.46 5.37 6.84
C ASN A 51 13.16 6.20 6.76
N SER A 52 12.80 6.75 5.60
CA SER A 52 11.56 7.51 5.43
C SER A 52 10.34 6.61 5.27
N LEU A 53 10.55 5.36 4.87
CA LEU A 53 9.53 4.33 4.74
C LEU A 53 9.54 3.46 5.98
N SER A 54 8.52 3.58 6.83
CA SER A 54 8.52 2.86 8.11
C SER A 54 7.91 1.46 8.01
N ILE A 55 8.62 0.40 8.43
CA ILE A 55 8.06 -0.66 9.30
C ILE A 55 9.09 -1.26 10.28
N ASP A 56 9.07 -0.80 11.54
CA ASP A 56 10.04 -1.23 12.57
C ASP A 56 9.82 -2.62 13.19
N SER A 57 8.66 -3.24 13.06
CA SER A 57 8.47 -4.69 13.31
C SER A 57 7.00 -5.10 13.15
N ILE A 58 6.78 -6.32 12.67
CA ILE A 58 5.48 -7.00 12.66
C ILE A 58 5.61 -8.24 13.54
N LYS A 59 4.86 -8.27 14.64
CA LYS A 59 4.81 -9.42 15.56
C LYS A 59 4.32 -10.67 14.84
N ARG A 60 4.65 -11.85 15.38
CA ARG A 60 4.10 -13.14 14.92
C ARG A 60 2.56 -13.10 14.85
N ASN A 61 1.98 -13.69 13.81
CA ASN A 61 0.52 -13.77 13.61
C ASN A 61 -0.21 -12.42 13.71
N ALA A 62 0.43 -11.34 13.27
CA ALA A 62 -0.12 -9.99 13.32
C ALA A 62 -0.05 -9.31 11.95
N CYS A 63 -0.93 -8.34 11.75
CA CYS A 63 -0.91 -7.47 10.58
C CYS A 63 -0.52 -6.05 10.96
N LYS A 64 0.18 -5.36 10.06
CA LYS A 64 0.56 -3.96 10.20
C LYS A 64 0.08 -3.21 8.98
N GLN A 65 -0.67 -2.14 9.21
CA GLN A 65 -0.99 -1.16 8.18
C GLN A 65 0.29 -0.41 7.80
N VAL A 66 0.61 -0.40 6.51
CA VAL A 66 1.84 0.17 5.95
C VAL A 66 1.58 1.45 5.17
N TYR A 67 0.32 1.63 4.76
CA TYR A 67 -0.13 2.80 4.05
C TYR A 67 -1.61 3.04 4.33
N SER A 68 -1.99 4.32 4.38
CA SER A 68 -3.39 4.72 4.34
C SER A 68 -3.54 6.07 3.69
N ALA A 69 -4.52 6.19 2.80
CA ALA A 69 -4.92 7.45 2.20
C ALA A 69 -6.44 7.60 2.24
N ASN A 70 -6.90 8.84 2.47
CA ASN A 70 -8.30 9.21 2.38
C ASN A 70 -8.38 10.48 1.53
N GLY A 71 -9.37 10.57 0.64
CA GLY A 71 -9.52 11.74 -0.21
C GLY A 71 -10.78 11.72 -1.07
N MET A 72 -10.96 12.79 -1.85
CA MET A 72 -11.98 12.84 -2.90
C MET A 72 -11.37 12.29 -4.20
N GLY A 73 -12.05 11.36 -4.86
CA GLY A 73 -11.59 10.82 -6.16
C GLY A 73 -10.73 9.56 -6.05
N SER A 74 -9.62 9.47 -6.79
CA SER A 74 -8.73 8.30 -6.76
C SER A 74 -7.64 8.48 -5.72
N THR A 75 -7.42 7.46 -4.89
CA THR A 75 -6.26 7.34 -4.02
C THR A 75 -5.12 6.63 -4.77
N SER A 76 -3.89 6.83 -4.31
CA SER A 76 -2.71 6.04 -4.71
C SER A 76 -2.48 4.93 -3.69
N ASN A 77 -1.86 3.83 -4.11
CA ASN A 77 -1.53 2.71 -3.23
C ASN A 77 -0.06 2.69 -2.80
N TYR A 78 0.24 1.81 -1.86
CA TYR A 78 1.57 1.54 -1.32
C TYR A 78 2.56 1.10 -2.39
N ILE A 79 2.16 0.29 -3.37
CA ILE A 79 3.06 -0.15 -4.45
C ILE A 79 3.61 1.04 -5.24
N ASN A 80 2.79 2.05 -5.51
CA ASN A 80 3.24 3.29 -6.17
C ASN A 80 4.21 4.09 -5.29
N THR A 81 4.08 4.02 -3.96
CA THR A 81 5.00 4.72 -3.05
C THR A 81 6.39 4.08 -2.99
N ILE A 82 6.50 2.78 -3.32
CA ILE A 82 7.73 2.01 -3.23
C ILE A 82 8.30 1.61 -4.59
N ILE A 83 7.78 2.17 -5.69
CA ILE A 83 8.14 1.77 -7.06
C ILE A 83 9.61 2.02 -7.40
N ASP A 84 10.22 3.02 -6.78
CA ASP A 84 11.61 3.44 -7.00
C ASP A 84 12.60 2.84 -5.98
N ILE A 85 12.20 1.80 -5.24
CA ILE A 85 13.05 1.10 -4.27
C ILE A 85 13.84 0.00 -4.98
N ASP A 86 15.13 -0.11 -4.66
CA ASP A 86 16.00 -1.14 -5.21
C ASP A 86 15.66 -2.51 -4.62
N SER A 87 15.49 -2.58 -3.30
CA SER A 87 15.15 -3.83 -2.61
C SER A 87 14.47 -3.62 -1.27
N ILE A 88 13.76 -4.67 -0.84
CA ILE A 88 13.23 -4.80 0.52
C ILE A 88 13.87 -6.01 1.18
N VAL A 89 14.36 -5.85 2.40
CA VAL A 89 14.91 -6.95 3.20
C VAL A 89 13.97 -7.22 4.36
N ILE A 90 13.46 -8.45 4.44
CA ILE A 90 12.69 -8.91 5.59
C ILE A 90 13.63 -9.72 6.48
N THR A 91 13.89 -9.21 7.69
CA THR A 91 14.72 -9.86 8.70
C THR A 91 13.83 -10.49 9.77
N TYR A 92 13.92 -11.80 9.92
CA TYR A 92 13.28 -12.55 11.01
C TYR A 92 14.07 -12.38 12.30
N TYR A 93 13.39 -12.48 13.45
CA TYR A 93 14.02 -12.25 14.77
C TYR A 93 15.21 -13.17 15.08
N ASP A 94 15.30 -14.34 14.45
CA ASP A 94 16.44 -15.26 14.55
C ASP A 94 17.59 -14.92 13.58
N GLY A 95 17.52 -13.78 12.89
CA GLY A 95 18.57 -13.26 12.00
C GLY A 95 18.49 -13.76 10.56
N ILE A 96 17.53 -14.62 10.22
CA ILE A 96 17.33 -15.07 8.84
C ILE A 96 16.77 -13.91 8.01
N GLN A 97 17.19 -13.82 6.76
CA GLN A 97 16.82 -12.72 5.88
C GLN A 97 16.33 -13.24 4.54
N ILE A 98 15.27 -12.61 4.03
CA ILE A 98 14.83 -12.76 2.65
C ILE A 98 14.85 -11.39 1.97
N VAL A 99 15.40 -11.37 0.76
CA VAL A 99 15.57 -10.15 -0.03
C VAL A 99 14.58 -10.17 -1.18
N HIS A 100 13.82 -9.09 -1.35
CA HIS A 100 12.91 -8.85 -2.45
C HIS A 100 13.50 -7.77 -3.35
N TYR A 101 13.89 -8.12 -4.57
CA TYR A 101 14.39 -7.12 -5.53
C TYR A 101 13.26 -6.33 -6.19
N GLY A 102 13.52 -5.03 -6.38
CA GLY A 102 12.69 -4.10 -7.12
C GLY A 102 12.80 -4.28 -8.62
N TYR A 103 11.95 -3.55 -9.34
CA TYR A 103 11.76 -3.73 -10.78
C TYR A 103 13.04 -3.51 -11.61
N PHE A 104 13.83 -2.51 -11.24
CA PHE A 104 15.04 -2.13 -11.96
C PHE A 104 16.30 -2.92 -11.57
N MET A 105 16.24 -3.66 -10.45
CA MET A 105 17.32 -4.54 -10.03
C MET A 105 17.36 -5.78 -10.91
N LYS A 106 18.43 -5.92 -11.69
CA LYS A 106 18.66 -7.13 -12.50
C LYS A 106 19.01 -8.30 -11.58
N SER A 107 18.54 -9.49 -11.97
CA SER A 107 19.01 -10.78 -11.47
C SER A 107 20.55 -10.83 -11.42
N GLY A 108 21.14 -10.68 -10.22
CA GLY A 108 22.59 -10.72 -10.01
C GLY A 108 23.05 -10.38 -8.58
N LEU A 109 24.09 -11.09 -8.12
CA LEU A 109 24.80 -11.09 -6.82
C LEU A 109 24.21 -11.92 -5.66
N ASN A 110 22.91 -11.85 -5.34
CA ASN A 110 22.30 -12.71 -4.31
C ASN A 110 21.38 -13.77 -4.95
N SER A 111 21.85 -15.01 -5.03
CA SER A 111 21.06 -16.14 -5.57
C SER A 111 19.84 -16.51 -4.73
N LYS A 112 19.80 -16.08 -3.47
CA LYS A 112 18.66 -16.29 -2.56
C LYS A 112 17.64 -15.14 -2.59
N ALA A 113 17.88 -14.08 -3.36
CA ALA A 113 16.92 -12.98 -3.47
C ALA A 113 15.75 -13.33 -4.39
N LEU A 114 14.54 -13.00 -3.94
CA LEU A 114 13.34 -13.07 -4.75
C LEU A 114 13.39 -11.96 -5.81
N GLN A 115 13.52 -12.38 -7.07
CA GLN A 115 13.44 -11.49 -8.22
C GLN A 115 12.06 -10.82 -8.30
N PHE A 116 11.96 -9.65 -8.91
CA PHE A 116 10.69 -8.90 -9.02
C PHE A 116 9.53 -9.76 -9.55
N ASN A 117 9.77 -10.55 -10.61
CA ASN A 117 8.73 -11.40 -11.21
C ASN A 117 8.37 -12.65 -10.39
N ASN A 118 9.01 -12.91 -9.24
CA ASN A 118 8.66 -14.03 -8.38
C ASN A 118 7.26 -13.81 -7.77
N THR A 119 6.46 -14.87 -7.67
CA THR A 119 5.06 -14.83 -7.15
C THR A 119 4.96 -14.55 -5.65
N ARG A 120 6.09 -14.55 -4.93
CA ARG A 120 6.21 -14.19 -3.52
C ARG A 120 6.93 -12.86 -3.31
N ASN A 121 7.29 -12.14 -4.38
CA ASN A 121 7.96 -10.85 -4.26
C ASN A 121 6.97 -9.76 -3.78
N LEU A 122 7.31 -9.06 -2.69
CA LEU A 122 6.48 -8.01 -2.09
C LEU A 122 6.36 -6.77 -2.98
N LEU A 123 7.40 -6.41 -3.72
CA LEU A 123 7.42 -5.26 -4.63
C LEU A 123 6.60 -5.51 -5.91
N ASN A 124 6.24 -6.75 -6.21
CA ASN A 124 5.36 -7.06 -7.32
C ASN A 124 3.89 -6.92 -6.90
N GLY A 125 3.25 -5.85 -7.38
CA GLY A 125 1.85 -5.55 -7.08
C GLY A 125 0.84 -6.63 -7.47
N GLN A 126 1.19 -7.56 -8.37
CA GLN A 126 0.32 -8.71 -8.70
C GLN A 126 0.20 -9.74 -7.56
N ASN A 127 1.14 -9.72 -6.61
CA ASN A 127 1.17 -10.66 -5.49
C ASN A 127 0.36 -10.17 -4.29
N TRP A 128 -0.19 -8.96 -4.35
CA TRP A 128 -1.08 -8.41 -3.33
C TRP A 128 -2.51 -8.84 -3.59
N THR A 129 -3.25 -9.12 -2.51
CA THR A 129 -4.66 -9.49 -2.59
C THR A 129 -5.52 -8.24 -2.48
N PRO A 130 -6.25 -7.85 -3.55
CA PRO A 130 -7.11 -6.68 -3.54
C PRO A 130 -8.50 -6.99 -2.96
N LYS A 131 -9.05 -6.02 -2.25
CA LYS A 131 -10.44 -6.02 -1.80
C LYS A 131 -11.03 -4.63 -2.01
N ILE A 132 -12.08 -4.56 -2.82
CA ILE A 132 -12.77 -3.31 -3.14
C ILE A 132 -14.17 -3.36 -2.52
N THR A 133 -14.49 -2.33 -1.73
CA THR A 133 -15.81 -2.14 -1.14
C THR A 133 -16.45 -0.90 -1.74
N ASN A 134 -17.59 -1.08 -2.42
CA ASN A 134 -18.34 0.02 -3.02
C ASN A 134 -19.55 0.37 -2.16
N GLY A 135 -19.63 1.62 -1.73
CA GLY A 135 -20.80 2.22 -1.12
C GLY A 135 -21.54 3.13 -2.09
N LYS A 136 -22.68 3.69 -1.66
CA LYS A 136 -23.51 4.59 -2.48
C LYS A 136 -22.76 5.86 -2.93
N HIS A 137 -21.88 6.37 -2.08
CA HIS A 137 -21.08 7.59 -2.30
C HIS A 137 -19.63 7.43 -1.82
N SER A 138 -19.17 6.19 -1.66
CA SER A 138 -17.84 5.87 -1.16
C SER A 138 -17.24 4.69 -1.88
N LYS A 139 -15.92 4.65 -2.01
CA LYS A 139 -15.17 3.50 -2.49
C LYS A 139 -13.98 3.26 -1.57
N SER A 140 -13.85 2.04 -1.04
CA SER A 140 -12.67 1.64 -0.27
C SER A 140 -11.89 0.60 -1.04
N SER A 141 -10.57 0.78 -1.10
CA SER A 141 -9.61 -0.20 -1.61
C SER A 141 -8.77 -0.70 -0.44
N GLU A 142 -8.54 -2.01 -0.38
CA GLU A 142 -7.62 -2.63 0.55
C GLU A 142 -6.67 -3.52 -0.26
N LEU A 143 -5.36 -3.38 -0.07
CA LEU A 143 -4.38 -4.36 -0.55
C LEU A 143 -3.73 -5.05 0.64
N SER A 144 -3.57 -6.37 0.53
CA SER A 144 -2.89 -7.14 1.56
C SER A 144 -1.79 -8.03 0.97
N PHE A 145 -0.65 -8.04 1.65
CA PHE A 145 0.42 -9.01 1.41
C PHE A 145 0.61 -9.88 2.63
N VAL A 146 0.83 -11.17 2.42
CA VAL A 146 0.95 -12.15 3.51
C VAL A 146 2.32 -12.82 3.45
N VAL A 147 3.12 -12.59 4.49
CA VAL A 147 4.35 -13.34 4.76
C VAL A 147 3.97 -14.64 5.46
N THR A 148 4.38 -15.76 4.90
CA THR A 148 4.02 -17.11 5.33
C THR A 148 5.22 -17.86 5.91
N GLU A 149 4.97 -18.96 6.62
CA GLU A 149 6.03 -19.80 7.15
C GLU A 149 6.89 -20.40 6.03
N GLN A 150 6.34 -20.63 4.83
CA GLN A 150 7.11 -21.10 3.68
C GLN A 150 8.16 -20.07 3.24
N ASP A 151 7.83 -18.78 3.24
CA ASP A 151 8.79 -17.72 2.89
C ASP A 151 10.00 -17.73 3.85
N TYR A 152 9.76 -18.04 5.14
CA TYR A 152 10.83 -18.20 6.13
C TYR A 152 11.67 -19.46 5.87
N LEU A 153 11.04 -20.57 5.51
CA LEU A 153 11.74 -21.82 5.20
C LEU A 153 12.60 -21.68 3.94
N ASP A 154 12.11 -20.96 2.93
CA ASP A 154 12.81 -20.70 1.68
C ASP A 154 14.01 -19.75 1.87
N ALA A 155 13.97 -18.90 2.91
CA ALA A 155 15.04 -17.96 3.24
C ALA A 155 16.28 -18.62 3.87
N LYS A 156 16.14 -19.84 4.43
CA LYS A 156 17.24 -20.59 5.06
C LYS A 156 18.18 -21.20 4.02
#